data_AF-A0A7C4BZQ9-F1
#
_entry.id   AF-A0A7C4BZQ9-F1
#
_cell.length_a   1.000
_cell.length_b   1.000
_cell.length_c   1.000
_cell.angle_alpha   90.00
_cell.angle_beta   90.00
_cell.angle_gamma   90.00
#
_symmetry.space_group_name_H-M   'P 1'
#
loop_
_entity.id
_entity.type
_entity.pdbx_description
1 polymer ?
#
loop_
_entity_poly.entity_id
_entity_poly.type
_entity_poly.pdbx_seq_one_letter_code
_entity_poly.pdbx_strand_id
1 'polypeptide(L)'
;MRPAARILDPVVHPLPPVLTPGPGSMNVLIGSLPAWRGIPAAMAAALQAAKQVADWLPRSSTVTRSLLMGWAFLRRRASGGRDYPAILPEAGAG
;
A
#
# COMPACT_ATOMS: atom_id res chain seq x y z
N MET A 1 19.01 3.63 -12.49
CA MET A 1 17.69 2.96 -12.39
C MET A 1 17.26 2.54 -13.79
N ARG A 2 16.70 1.33 -13.97
CA ARG A 2 16.13 0.92 -15.26
C ARG A 2 14.66 1.34 -15.31
N PRO A 3 14.15 1.87 -16.45
CA PRO A 3 12.73 2.19 -16.60
C PRO A 3 11.87 0.93 -16.40
N ALA A 4 10.67 1.10 -15.84
CA ALA A 4 9.72 0.01 -15.73
C ALA A 4 9.16 -0.36 -17.12
N ALA A 5 8.99 -1.66 -17.36
CA ALA A 5 8.54 -2.21 -18.62
C ALA A 5 7.08 -1.83 -18.93
N ARG A 6 6.79 -1.59 -20.21
CA ARG A 6 5.48 -1.20 -20.73
C ARG A 6 4.86 -2.31 -21.56
N ILE A 7 3.55 -2.27 -21.78
CA ILE A 7 2.98 -3.09 -22.87
C ILE A 7 3.69 -2.71 -24.18
N LEU A 8 4.02 -3.73 -24.99
CA LEU A 8 4.75 -3.62 -26.27
C LEU A 8 6.27 -3.37 -26.19
N ASP A 9 6.89 -3.37 -25.01
CA ASP A 9 8.37 -3.34 -24.94
C ASP A 9 8.96 -4.60 -25.63
N PRO A 10 10.07 -4.51 -26.39
CA PRO A 10 10.73 -5.68 -26.96
C PRO A 10 11.33 -6.59 -25.88
N VAL A 11 11.28 -7.89 -26.11
CA VAL A 11 11.86 -8.92 -25.23
C VAL A 11 12.80 -9.79 -26.04
N VAL A 12 13.89 -10.24 -25.41
CA VAL A 12 15.00 -10.92 -26.08
C VAL A 12 14.73 -12.41 -26.40
N HIS A 13 13.58 -12.97 -26.02
CA HIS A 13 13.25 -14.39 -26.27
C HIS A 13 12.50 -14.60 -27.60
N PRO A 14 12.67 -15.76 -28.27
CA PRO A 14 12.00 -16.03 -29.54
C PRO A 14 10.48 -16.12 -29.38
N LEU A 15 9.79 -15.37 -30.26
CA LEU A 15 8.36 -15.21 -30.56
C LEU A 15 7.27 -15.57 -29.50
N PRO A 16 6.31 -14.66 -29.24
CA PRO A 16 6.32 -13.24 -29.60
C PRO A 16 7.41 -12.50 -28.80
N PRO A 17 8.34 -11.75 -29.46
CA PRO A 17 9.44 -11.06 -28.79
C PRO A 17 8.98 -9.70 -28.25
N VAL A 18 7.74 -9.64 -27.80
CA VAL A 18 7.06 -8.45 -27.31
C VAL A 18 6.30 -8.83 -26.07
N LEU A 19 6.17 -7.86 -25.18
CA LEU A 19 5.29 -7.96 -24.03
C LEU A 19 3.85 -8.11 -24.49
N THR A 20 3.46 -9.38 -24.65
CA THR A 20 2.12 -9.78 -25.03
C THR A 20 1.13 -9.15 -24.07
N PRO A 21 0.00 -8.63 -24.59
CA PRO A 21 -0.97 -7.91 -23.79
C PRO A 21 -1.62 -8.84 -22.76
N GLY A 22 -1.05 -8.87 -21.57
CA GLY A 22 -1.78 -9.12 -20.33
C GLY A 22 -2.39 -7.80 -19.84
N PRO A 23 -3.31 -7.84 -18.86
CA PRO A 23 -3.92 -6.63 -18.33
C PRO A 23 -2.83 -5.72 -17.75
N GLY A 24 -2.55 -4.64 -18.47
CA GLY A 24 -1.64 -3.60 -18.00
C GLY A 24 -2.24 -2.88 -16.79
N SER A 25 -1.41 -2.08 -16.12
CA SER A 25 -1.91 -1.22 -15.05
C SER A 25 -2.79 -0.10 -15.62
N MET A 26 -4.08 -0.07 -15.28
CA MET A 26 -5.00 1.00 -15.68
C MET A 26 -4.70 2.36 -15.01
N ASN A 27 -3.92 2.34 -13.92
CA ASN A 27 -3.61 3.53 -13.13
C ASN A 27 -2.19 4.05 -13.36
N VAL A 28 -1.26 3.18 -13.78
CA VAL A 28 0.15 3.54 -13.97
C VAL A 28 0.46 3.48 -15.46
N LEU A 29 0.47 4.65 -16.07
CA LEU A 29 0.91 4.85 -17.44
C LEU A 29 2.36 5.30 -17.43
N ILE A 30 3.20 4.62 -18.20
CA ILE A 30 4.58 5.04 -18.45
C ILE A 30 4.54 5.53 -19.90
N GLY A 31 4.78 6.84 -20.11
CA GLY A 31 4.73 7.54 -21.41
C GLY A 31 3.61 7.05 -22.32
N SER A 32 2.39 7.19 -21.82
CA SER A 32 1.13 6.88 -22.50
C SER A 32 0.83 5.40 -22.76
N LEU A 33 1.70 4.47 -22.33
CA LEU A 33 1.44 3.04 -22.37
C LEU A 33 1.25 2.48 -20.96
N PRO A 34 0.32 1.53 -20.75
CA PRO A 34 0.15 0.95 -19.43
C PRO A 34 1.38 0.13 -19.03
N ALA A 35 1.74 0.19 -17.74
CA ALA A 35 2.83 -0.62 -17.21
C ALA A 35 2.52 -2.12 -17.32
N TRP A 36 3.51 -2.94 -17.69
CA TRP A 36 3.35 -4.38 -17.78
C TRP A 36 3.32 -5.03 -16.38
N ARG A 37 2.36 -5.92 -16.14
CA ARG A 37 2.19 -6.60 -14.85
C ARG A 37 2.71 -8.05 -14.81
N GLY A 38 3.14 -8.62 -15.93
CA GLY A 38 3.61 -10.01 -15.99
C GLY A 38 2.56 -11.07 -15.61
N ILE A 39 1.27 -10.74 -15.69
CA ILE A 39 0.16 -11.62 -15.31
C ILE A 39 -0.42 -12.29 -16.56
N PRO A 40 -0.62 -13.63 -16.57
CA PRO A 40 -1.36 -14.31 -17.64
C PRO A 40 -2.78 -13.76 -17.77
N ALA A 41 -3.23 -13.47 -18.99
CA ALA A 41 -4.55 -12.86 -19.22
C ALA A 41 -5.71 -13.66 -18.59
N ALA A 42 -5.60 -14.99 -18.54
CA ALA A 42 -6.60 -15.86 -17.92
C ALA A 42 -6.77 -15.66 -16.40
N MET A 43 -5.73 -15.19 -15.70
CA MET A 43 -5.78 -14.95 -14.24
C MET A 43 -6.14 -13.51 -13.87
N ALA A 44 -6.35 -12.66 -14.86
CA ALA A 44 -6.64 -11.24 -14.67
C ALA A 44 -7.82 -10.98 -13.72
N ALA A 45 -8.94 -11.67 -13.97
CA ALA A 45 -10.17 -11.48 -13.21
C ALA A 45 -10.02 -11.93 -11.75
N ALA A 46 -9.38 -13.08 -11.52
CA ALA A 46 -9.14 -13.60 -10.18
C ALA A 46 -8.24 -12.67 -9.34
N LEU A 47 -7.19 -12.12 -9.95
CA LEU A 47 -6.28 -11.18 -9.28
C LEU A 47 -6.90 -9.81 -9.05
N GLN A 48 -7.76 -9.34 -9.96
CA GLN A 48 -8.54 -8.11 -9.74
C GLN A 48 -9.54 -8.27 -8.58
N ALA A 49 -10.25 -9.40 -8.52
CA ALA A 49 -11.17 -9.70 -7.41
C ALA A 49 -10.42 -9.77 -6.07
N ALA A 50 -9.28 -10.47 -6.01
CA ALA A 50 -8.45 -10.52 -4.80
C ALA A 50 -7.94 -9.13 -4.38
N LYS A 51 -7.59 -8.27 -5.34
CA LYS A 51 -7.14 -6.90 -5.05
C LYS A 51 -8.25 -6.03 -4.47
N GLN A 52 -9.50 -6.17 -4.91
CA GLN A 52 -10.62 -5.42 -4.33
C GLN A 52 -10.80 -5.73 -2.84
N VAL A 53 -10.66 -7.00 -2.45
CA VAL A 53 -10.70 -7.42 -1.03
C VAL A 53 -9.51 -6.83 -0.27
N ALA A 54 -8.31 -6.90 -0.84
CA ALA A 54 -7.11 -6.37 -0.23
C ALA A 54 -7.12 -4.84 -0.08
N ASP A 55 -7.73 -4.09 -1.01
CA ASP A 55 -7.85 -2.63 -0.94
C ASP A 55 -8.92 -2.16 0.06
N TRP A 56 -9.89 -3.01 0.37
CA TRP A 56 -10.92 -2.73 1.37
C TRP A 56 -10.35 -2.76 2.80
N LEU A 57 -9.48 -3.73 3.13
CA LEU A 57 -8.90 -3.91 4.47
C LEU A 57 -8.15 -2.67 5.04
N PRO A 58 -7.27 -1.98 4.27
CA PRO A 58 -6.54 -0.79 4.73
C PRO A 58 -7.45 0.39 5.08
N ARG A 59 -8.60 0.52 4.41
CA ARG A 59 -9.54 1.61 4.66
C ARG A 59 -10.18 1.47 6.04
N SER A 60 -10.58 0.26 6.40
CA SER A 60 -11.12 -0.06 7.73
C SER A 60 -10.10 0.19 8.85
N SER A 61 -8.85 -0.27 8.69
CA SER A 61 -7.84 -0.15 9.75
C SER A 61 -7.36 1.28 9.99
N THR A 62 -7.25 2.10 8.94
CA THR A 62 -6.86 3.52 9.05
C THR A 62 -7.93 4.35 9.75
N VAL A 63 -9.21 4.03 9.50
CA VAL A 63 -10.34 4.69 10.18
C VAL A 63 -10.41 4.27 11.66
N THR A 64 -10.26 2.98 11.97
CA THR A 64 -10.22 2.49 13.36
C THR A 64 -9.07 3.10 14.15
N ARG A 65 -7.87 3.21 13.56
CA ARG A 65 -6.72 3.84 14.21
C ARG A 65 -6.94 5.33 14.45
N SER A 66 -7.50 6.03 13.48
CA SER A 66 -7.81 7.47 13.59
C SER A 66 -8.89 7.75 14.63
N LEU A 67 -9.91 6.90 14.73
CA LEU A 67 -10.95 6.98 15.75
C LEU A 67 -10.39 6.70 17.16
N LEU A 68 -9.54 5.68 17.29
CA LEU A 68 -8.89 5.35 18.57
C LEU A 68 -7.98 6.50 19.03
N MET A 69 -7.19 7.08 18.11
CA MET A 69 -6.34 8.22 18.42
C MET A 69 -7.14 9.49 18.70
N GLY A 70 -8.19 9.76 17.94
CA GLY A 70 -9.09 10.90 18.15
C GLY A 70 -9.81 10.82 19.49
N TRP A 71 -10.29 9.63 19.88
CA TRP A 71 -10.91 9.41 21.19
C TRP A 71 -9.90 9.47 22.33
N ALA A 72 -8.69 8.93 22.16
CA ALA A 72 -7.61 9.07 23.12
C ALA A 72 -7.20 10.54 23.33
N PHE A 73 -7.16 11.33 22.25
CA PHE A 73 -6.91 12.76 22.30
C PHE A 73 -8.04 13.52 23.00
N LEU A 74 -9.30 13.23 22.66
CA LEU A 74 -10.46 13.85 23.30
C LEU A 74 -10.52 13.52 24.81
N ARG A 75 -10.27 12.26 25.17
CA ARG A 75 -10.17 11.80 26.56
C ARG A 75 -9.06 12.55 27.31
N ARG A 76 -7.87 12.65 26.70
CA ARG A 76 -6.73 13.37 27.28
C ARG A 76 -6.98 14.86 27.47
N ARG A 77 -7.75 15.48 26.56
CA ARG A 77 -8.17 16.88 26.66
C ARG A 77 -9.18 17.10 27.79
N ALA A 78 -10.14 16.19 27.94
CA ALA A 78 -11.17 16.26 28.98
C ALA A 78 -10.60 16.06 30.40
N SER A 79 -9.53 15.28 30.54
CA SER A 79 -8.85 15.03 31.83
C SER A 79 -7.86 16.14 32.24
N GLY A 80 -7.87 17.31 31.60
CA GLY A 80 -7.18 18.49 32.12
C GLY A 80 -5.64 18.41 32.12
N GLY A 81 -5.04 17.60 31.25
CA GLY A 81 -3.63 17.72 30.82
C GLY A 81 -2.55 17.82 31.89
N ARG A 82 -2.70 17.21 33.08
CA ARG A 82 -1.69 17.32 34.16
C ARG A 82 -1.10 16.02 34.69
N ASP A 83 -1.32 14.89 34.04
CA ASP A 83 -0.68 13.63 34.42
C ASP A 83 0.43 13.26 33.42
N TYR A 84 1.56 13.95 33.55
CA TYR A 84 2.84 13.38 33.11
C TYR A 84 3.31 12.45 34.23
N PRO A 85 3.64 11.16 33.98
CA PRO A 85 4.40 10.41 34.96
C PRO A 85 5.75 11.12 35.11
N ALA A 86 6.02 11.62 36.31
CA ALA A 86 7.37 12.04 36.67
C ALA A 86 8.30 10.86 36.36
N ILE A 87 9.29 11.09 35.51
CA ILE A 87 10.40 10.16 35.32
C ILE A 87 11.00 9.97 36.72
N LEU A 88 10.81 8.78 37.30
CA LEU A 88 11.39 8.45 38.59
C LEU A 88 12.92 8.55 38.42
N PRO A 89 13.64 9.33 39.24
CA PRO A 89 15.09 9.23 39.26
C PRO A 89 15.45 7.85 39.80
N GLU A 90 16.24 7.11 39.02
CA GLU A 90 16.92 5.87 39.39
C GLU A 90 17.60 6.06 40.75
N ALA A 91 17.01 5.52 41.81
CA ALA A 91 17.62 5.47 43.13
C ALA A 91 18.78 4.47 43.07
N GLY A 92 19.98 4.97 42.81
CA GLY A 92 21.22 4.25 43.02
C GLY A 92 21.34 3.87 44.48
N ALA A 93 21.27 2.56 44.75
CA ALA A 93 21.70 1.97 46.00
C ALA A 93 23.24 2.02 46.06
N GLY A 94 23.76 2.65 47.10
CA GLY A 94 25.16 2.67 47.51
C GLY A 94 25.21 2.82 49.03
#